data_AF-A0A2N2V1W5-F1
#
_entry.id   AF-A0A2N2V1W5-F1
#
_cell.length_a   1.000
_cell.length_b   1.000
_cell.length_c   1.000
_cell.angle_alpha   90.00
_cell.angle_beta   90.00
_cell.angle_gamma   90.00
#
_symmetry.space_group_name_H-M   'P 1'
#
loop_
_entity.id
_entity.type
_entity.pdbx_description
1 polymer ?
#
loop_
_entity_poly.entity_id
_entity_poly.type
_entity_poly.pdbx_seq_one_letter_code
_entity_poly.pdbx_strand_id
1 'polypeptide(L)'
;MNEMEPNPQEKGGGDHNNYWLDSKEIVTFRRWLDKNPALLQTIQQFAQFRVVVDANVVAQDLIHKVKFPDRGNTALQELIQSSVLEVHAPRWLEQDLASAIPQVAKRQDLSEQQLWDSWPWYKEALIWNEELCDAPASAEIDPKDVPYVVLQNTIGAVGILSHDRHIKKMGGNPLTFEFIMTMRKYARVSVVDVGIRVSGAMLGTVAIGVIRALFSAIATGISRLPSWLKMALVIAAVVAVLHPRTRVWIAEQWRSYSPAALNVWNEIAPTLVKFGQMAQAKRIEAEAHLEKALRSVPGAGQTA
;
A
#
# COMPACT_ATOMS: atom_id res chain seq x y z
N MET A 1 9.25 -58.97 24.38
CA MET A 1 8.70 -58.74 23.03
C MET A 1 7.27 -58.24 23.18
N ASN A 2 7.11 -56.92 23.10
CA ASN A 2 5.91 -56.26 22.61
C ASN A 2 6.28 -54.78 22.49
N GLU A 3 6.61 -54.39 21.27
CA GLU A 3 6.74 -53.01 20.83
C GLU A 3 5.35 -52.36 20.94
N MET A 4 5.22 -51.33 21.77
CA MET A 4 4.12 -50.38 21.65
C MET A 4 4.67 -49.18 20.89
N GLU A 5 4.38 -49.13 19.59
CA GLU A 5 4.52 -47.92 18.79
C GLU A 5 3.61 -46.83 19.36
N PRO A 6 4.08 -45.58 19.50
CA PRO A 6 3.22 -44.46 19.79
C PRO A 6 2.43 -44.03 18.54
N ASN A 7 1.11 -44.00 18.71
CA ASN A 7 0.08 -43.55 17.78
C ASN A 7 0.36 -42.13 17.20
N PRO A 8 0.45 -41.96 15.87
CA PRO A 8 0.70 -40.67 15.23
C PRO A 8 -0.62 -39.96 14.88
N GLN A 9 -1.40 -39.55 15.88
CA GLN A 9 -2.55 -38.67 15.66
C GLN A 9 -2.75 -37.71 16.84
N GLU A 10 -2.01 -36.61 16.84
CA GLU A 10 -2.42 -35.31 17.41
C GLU A 10 -1.29 -34.29 17.24
N LYS A 11 -1.22 -33.62 16.09
CA LYS A 11 -0.76 -32.22 16.00
C LYS A 11 -1.41 -31.52 14.82
N GLY A 12 -2.37 -30.65 15.15
CA GLY A 12 -2.79 -29.42 14.46
C GLY A 12 -3.01 -29.53 12.94
N GLY A 13 -4.23 -29.54 12.41
CA GLY A 13 -5.35 -28.70 12.79
C GLY A 13 -5.30 -27.39 12.00
N GLY A 14 -6.09 -27.35 10.93
CA GLY A 14 -6.61 -26.10 10.35
C GLY A 14 -5.60 -25.29 9.56
N ASP A 15 -5.55 -25.57 8.26
CA ASP A 15 -5.06 -24.67 7.21
C ASP A 15 -5.93 -23.38 7.23
N HIS A 16 -5.65 -22.49 8.17
CA HIS A 16 -6.16 -21.14 8.14
C HIS A 16 -5.43 -20.45 7.00
N ASN A 17 -6.14 -20.34 5.88
CA ASN A 17 -5.79 -19.62 4.67
C ASN A 17 -5.53 -18.14 5.01
N ASN A 18 -4.36 -17.88 5.56
CA ASN A 18 -3.90 -16.61 6.07
C ASN A 18 -3.25 -15.92 4.87
N TYR A 19 -4.05 -15.25 4.06
CA TYR A 19 -3.62 -14.37 2.96
C TYR A 19 -2.83 -13.17 3.53
N TRP A 20 -1.66 -13.43 4.10
CA TRP A 20 -0.67 -12.40 4.37
C TRP A 20 0.09 -12.19 3.09
N LEU A 21 -0.23 -11.11 2.37
CA LEU A 21 0.62 -10.66 1.29
C LEU A 21 2.03 -10.39 1.86
N ASP A 22 3.05 -10.97 1.21
CA ASP A 22 4.44 -10.76 1.58
C ASP A 22 4.82 -9.29 1.33
N SER A 23 5.72 -8.76 2.16
CA SER A 23 6.30 -7.41 2.06
C SER A 23 6.83 -7.14 0.63
N LYS A 24 7.30 -8.18 -0.06
CA LYS A 24 7.77 -8.11 -1.46
C LYS A 24 6.65 -7.81 -2.46
N GLU A 25 5.45 -8.33 -2.22
CA GLU A 25 4.29 -8.14 -3.10
C GLU A 25 3.81 -6.69 -3.01
N ILE A 26 3.85 -6.10 -1.81
CA ILE A 26 3.57 -4.67 -1.58
C ILE A 26 4.52 -3.77 -2.38
N VAL A 27 5.82 -4.05 -2.30
CA VAL A 27 6.86 -3.28 -3.02
C VAL A 27 6.67 -3.39 -4.53
N THR A 28 6.41 -4.61 -5.02
CA THR A 28 6.21 -4.89 -6.44
C THR A 28 4.98 -4.17 -6.97
N PHE A 29 3.88 -4.26 -6.22
CA PHE A 29 2.62 -3.60 -6.54
C PHE A 29 2.77 -2.08 -6.56
N ARG A 30 3.47 -1.49 -5.59
CA ARG A 30 3.69 -0.04 -5.56
C ARG A 30 4.57 0.45 -6.72
N ARG A 31 5.67 -0.24 -7.01
CA ARG A 31 6.53 0.09 -8.17
C ARG A 31 5.75 0.01 -9.49
N TRP A 32 4.75 -0.84 -9.56
CA TRP A 32 3.86 -0.93 -10.71
C TRP A 32 2.85 0.24 -10.75
N LEU A 33 2.31 0.68 -9.61
CA LEU A 33 1.44 1.86 -9.52
C LEU A 33 2.15 3.15 -9.91
N ASP A 34 3.41 3.35 -9.49
CA ASP A 34 4.19 4.55 -9.82
C ASP A 34 4.41 4.70 -11.33
N LYS A 35 4.46 3.58 -12.06
CA LYS A 35 4.55 3.56 -13.53
C LYS A 35 3.23 3.89 -14.23
N ASN A 36 2.11 3.92 -13.50
CA ASN A 36 0.76 4.09 -14.04
C ASN A 36 -0.02 5.19 -13.27
N PRO A 37 0.38 6.47 -13.37
CA PRO A 37 -0.19 7.56 -12.57
C PRO A 37 -1.69 7.80 -12.81
N ALA A 38 -2.22 7.43 -13.98
CA ALA A 38 -3.65 7.48 -14.25
C ALA A 38 -4.48 6.57 -13.32
N LEU A 39 -3.91 5.43 -12.92
CA LEU A 39 -4.55 4.52 -11.96
C LEU A 39 -4.48 5.08 -10.54
N LEU A 40 -3.37 5.73 -10.15
CA LEU A 40 -3.23 6.36 -8.83
C LEU A 40 -4.34 7.38 -8.54
N GLN A 41 -4.79 8.13 -9.55
CA GLN A 41 -5.89 9.09 -9.41
C GLN A 41 -7.25 8.42 -9.12
N THR A 42 -7.41 7.16 -9.51
CA THR A 42 -8.68 6.43 -9.40
C THR A 42 -8.81 5.69 -8.05
N ILE A 43 -7.70 5.37 -7.39
CA ILE A 43 -7.72 4.38 -6.30
C ILE A 43 -7.91 5.02 -4.90
N GLN A 44 -7.94 6.35 -4.79
CA GLN A 44 -7.75 7.10 -3.53
C GLN A 44 -6.37 6.77 -2.93
N GLN A 45 -5.56 7.80 -2.65
CA GLN A 45 -4.20 7.61 -2.14
C GLN A 45 -4.22 6.86 -0.79
N PHE A 46 -3.25 5.95 -0.60
CA PHE A 46 -2.92 5.41 0.71
C PHE A 46 -2.62 6.57 1.67
N ALA A 47 -2.91 6.37 2.96
CA ALA A 47 -2.46 7.33 3.97
C ALA A 47 -0.92 7.37 3.97
N GLN A 48 -0.36 8.53 3.62
CA GLN A 48 1.07 8.79 3.66
C GLN A 48 1.38 9.69 4.85
N PHE A 49 2.37 9.32 5.64
CA PHE A 49 2.77 10.05 6.83
C PHE A 49 4.21 10.52 6.71
N ARG A 50 4.40 11.84 6.80
CA ARG A 50 5.73 12.41 6.98
C ARG A 50 6.17 12.18 8.41
N VAL A 51 7.33 11.54 8.55
CA VAL A 51 7.95 11.30 9.86
C VAL A 51 9.42 11.69 9.78
N VAL A 52 9.94 12.18 10.89
CA VAL A 52 11.38 12.41 11.03
C VAL A 52 11.99 11.17 11.69
N VAL A 53 13.18 10.73 11.29
CA VAL A 53 13.86 9.60 11.93
C VAL A 53 15.09 10.05 12.72
N ASP A 54 15.21 9.54 13.94
CA ASP A 54 16.36 9.71 14.83
C ASP A 54 17.43 8.62 14.57
N ALA A 55 18.69 8.95 14.85
CA ALA A 55 19.84 8.05 14.80
C ALA A 55 19.60 6.77 15.63
N ASN A 56 18.96 6.88 16.80
CA ASN A 56 18.74 5.71 17.65
C ASN A 56 17.80 4.67 17.00
N VAL A 57 16.82 5.11 16.21
CA VAL A 57 15.88 4.22 15.51
C VAL A 57 16.58 3.57 14.33
N VAL A 58 17.32 4.36 13.53
CA VAL A 58 18.09 3.84 12.40
C VAL A 58 19.11 2.81 12.89
N ALA A 59 19.87 3.11 13.93
CA ALA A 59 20.85 2.20 14.50
C ALA A 59 20.21 0.89 14.97
N GLN A 60 19.06 0.94 15.64
CA GLN A 60 18.33 -0.27 16.04
C GLN A 60 17.82 -1.09 14.85
N ASP A 61 17.34 -0.42 13.79
CA ASP A 61 16.85 -1.10 12.61
C ASP A 61 17.99 -1.75 11.80
N LEU A 62 19.17 -1.11 11.75
CA LEU A 62 20.40 -1.70 11.23
C LEU A 62 20.82 -2.95 12.02
N ILE A 63 20.81 -2.88 13.36
CA ILE A 63 21.07 -4.05 14.22
C ILE A 63 20.10 -5.18 13.91
N HIS A 64 18.81 -4.88 13.79
CA HIS A 64 17.80 -5.89 13.47
C HIS A 64 18.06 -6.53 12.10
N LYS A 65 18.46 -5.72 11.11
CA LYS A 65 18.80 -6.21 9.76
C LYS A 65 20.00 -7.16 9.78
N VAL A 66 21.07 -6.79 10.49
CA VAL A 66 22.30 -7.61 10.58
C VAL A 66 22.07 -8.88 11.40
N LYS A 67 21.29 -8.82 12.50
CA LYS A 67 21.01 -10.00 13.34
C LYS A 67 20.06 -10.99 12.67
N PHE A 68 19.17 -10.53 11.81
CA PHE A 68 18.12 -11.37 11.22
C PHE A 68 18.02 -11.18 9.69
N PRO A 69 19.08 -11.50 8.92
CA PRO A 69 19.11 -11.29 7.48
C PRO A 69 18.01 -12.09 6.76
N ASP A 70 17.70 -13.29 7.24
CA ASP A 70 16.70 -14.20 6.64
C ASP A 70 15.26 -13.71 6.81
N ARG A 71 15.00 -12.75 7.71
CA ARG A 71 13.66 -12.17 7.92
C ARG A 71 13.27 -11.16 6.83
N GLY A 72 14.16 -10.88 5.87
CA GLY A 72 13.90 -9.96 4.78
C GLY A 72 13.95 -8.51 5.20
N ASN A 73 12.93 -7.72 4.83
CA ASN A 73 12.87 -6.29 5.13
C ASN A 73 12.47 -6.03 6.58
N THR A 74 13.11 -5.05 7.20
CA THR A 74 12.69 -4.53 8.51
C THR A 74 11.32 -3.86 8.41
N ALA A 75 10.70 -3.56 9.55
CA ALA A 75 9.42 -2.87 9.57
C ALA A 75 9.53 -1.47 8.96
N LEU A 76 10.61 -0.73 9.25
CA LEU A 76 10.85 0.59 8.67
C LEU A 76 11.12 0.51 7.16
N GLN A 77 11.92 -0.47 6.71
CA GLN A 77 12.15 -0.72 5.29
C GLN A 77 10.85 -0.98 4.53
N GLU A 78 9.99 -1.84 5.07
CA GLU A 78 8.70 -2.16 4.47
C GLU A 78 7.78 -0.93 4.39
N LEU A 79 7.77 -0.08 5.42
CA LEU A 79 6.95 1.13 5.46
C LEU A 79 7.42 2.21 4.47
N ILE A 80 8.72 2.36 4.31
CA ILE A 80 9.29 3.29 3.31
C ILE A 80 9.04 2.77 1.90
N GLN A 81 9.28 1.48 1.64
CA GLN A 81 9.08 0.89 0.31
C GLN A 81 7.61 0.81 -0.10
N SER A 82 6.72 0.57 0.86
CA SER A 82 5.28 0.67 0.67
C SER A 82 4.80 2.13 0.65
N SER A 83 5.72 3.09 0.83
CA SER A 83 5.56 4.54 1.05
C SER A 83 4.28 4.95 1.77
N VAL A 84 3.99 4.18 2.82
CA VAL A 84 3.10 4.57 3.89
C VAL A 84 3.79 5.61 4.77
N LEU A 85 5.12 5.51 4.90
CA LEU A 85 5.95 6.53 5.54
C LEU A 85 6.83 7.24 4.51
N GLU A 86 6.78 8.58 4.55
CA GLU A 86 7.75 9.47 3.95
C GLU A 86 8.75 9.86 5.06
N VAL A 87 9.94 9.28 5.04
CA VAL A 87 10.89 9.38 6.16
C VAL A 87 11.93 10.45 5.85
N HIS A 88 11.93 11.51 6.66
CA HIS A 88 12.85 12.63 6.57
C HIS A 88 13.95 12.56 7.63
N ALA A 89 15.12 13.11 7.31
CA ALA A 89 16.22 13.21 8.24
C ALA A 89 17.00 14.53 8.04
N PRO A 90 17.48 15.16 9.12
CA PRO A 90 18.46 16.24 9.01
C PRO A 90 19.82 15.66 8.61
N ARG A 91 20.67 16.45 7.94
CA ARG A 91 22.06 16.04 7.66
C ARG A 91 22.85 15.69 8.92
N TRP A 92 22.50 16.31 10.05
CA TRP A 92 23.00 15.95 11.38
C TRP A 92 22.95 14.43 11.69
N LEU A 93 21.96 13.70 11.15
CA LEU A 93 21.81 12.26 11.37
C LEU A 93 23.07 11.46 11.01
N GLU A 94 23.82 11.84 9.97
CA GLU A 94 25.03 11.12 9.59
C GLU A 94 26.14 11.24 10.65
N GLN A 95 26.27 12.43 11.27
CA GLN A 95 27.23 12.66 12.35
C GLN A 95 26.83 11.89 13.62
N ASP A 96 25.53 11.88 13.91
CA ASP A 96 24.98 11.22 15.08
C ASP A 96 25.09 9.69 14.96
N LEU A 97 24.86 9.14 13.76
CA LEU A 97 25.10 7.73 13.43
C LEU A 97 26.59 7.34 13.53
N ALA A 98 27.50 8.21 13.10
CA ALA A 98 28.94 7.96 13.22
C ALA A 98 29.37 7.76 14.68
N SER A 99 28.69 8.43 15.62
CA SER A 99 28.90 8.26 17.06
C SER A 99 28.12 7.09 17.65
N ALA A 100 26.91 6.81 17.14
CA ALA A 100 26.02 5.79 17.67
C ALA A 100 26.41 4.36 17.25
N ILE A 101 26.81 4.16 15.99
CA ILE A 101 27.12 2.83 15.41
C ILE A 101 28.21 2.10 16.20
N PRO A 102 29.37 2.70 16.53
CA PRO A 102 30.39 2.03 17.33
C PRO A 102 29.90 1.59 18.71
N GLN A 103 29.09 2.43 19.36
CA GLN A 103 28.54 2.13 20.68
C GLN A 103 27.56 0.95 20.64
N VAL A 104 26.66 0.93 19.65
CA VAL A 104 25.69 -0.17 19.53
C VAL A 104 26.34 -1.46 19.04
N ALA A 105 27.34 -1.38 18.16
CA ALA A 105 28.11 -2.53 17.68
C ALA A 105 28.77 -3.24 18.85
N LYS A 106 29.50 -2.48 19.68
CA LYS A 106 30.13 -2.99 20.91
C LYS A 106 29.12 -3.57 21.88
N ARG A 107 27.98 -2.91 22.09
CA ARG A 107 26.93 -3.38 23.03
C ARG A 107 26.25 -4.67 22.56
N GLN A 108 26.13 -4.86 21.24
CA GLN A 108 25.39 -5.98 20.66
C GLN A 108 26.27 -7.13 20.18
N ASP A 109 27.59 -7.00 20.36
CA ASP A 109 28.61 -7.93 19.85
C ASP A 109 28.49 -8.14 18.33
N LEU A 110 28.42 -7.02 17.59
CA LEU A 110 28.31 -6.99 16.14
C LEU A 110 29.49 -6.26 15.51
N SER A 111 29.81 -6.60 14.27
CA SER A 111 30.79 -5.85 13.48
C SER A 111 30.22 -4.48 13.09
N GLU A 112 30.97 -3.42 13.37
CA GLU A 112 30.67 -2.06 12.88
C GLU A 112 30.57 -2.04 11.35
N GLN A 113 31.44 -2.78 10.67
CA GLN A 113 31.43 -2.86 9.21
C GLN A 113 30.10 -3.41 8.68
N GLN A 114 29.52 -4.43 9.31
CA GLN A 114 28.24 -5.01 8.88
C GLN A 114 27.07 -4.01 9.03
N LEU A 115 27.12 -3.15 10.06
CA LEU A 115 26.14 -2.09 10.23
C LEU A 115 26.30 -1.01 9.15
N TRP A 116 27.53 -0.62 8.84
CA TRP A 116 27.83 0.33 7.77
C TRP A 116 27.51 -0.22 6.37
N ASP A 117 27.72 -1.51 6.12
CA ASP A 117 27.36 -2.16 4.85
C ASP A 117 25.83 -2.14 4.62
N SER A 118 25.04 -2.06 5.70
CA SER A 118 23.58 -1.98 5.64
C SER A 118 23.06 -0.53 5.53
N TRP A 119 23.88 0.48 5.83
CA TRP A 119 23.50 1.89 5.83
C TRP A 119 23.13 2.48 4.45
N PRO A 120 23.83 2.17 3.34
CA PRO A 120 23.55 2.78 2.03
C PRO A 120 22.08 2.74 1.61
N TRP A 121 21.39 1.64 1.90
CA TRP A 121 19.97 1.51 1.60
C TRP A 121 19.13 2.61 2.28
N TYR A 122 19.35 2.86 3.56
CA TYR A 122 18.62 3.93 4.27
C TYR A 122 19.05 5.29 3.76
N LYS A 123 20.35 5.48 3.50
CA LYS A 123 20.86 6.74 2.96
C LYS A 123 20.18 7.16 1.66
N GLU A 124 19.91 6.20 0.77
CA GLU A 124 19.17 6.43 -0.47
C GLU A 124 17.66 6.60 -0.28
N ALA A 125 17.09 5.94 0.73
CA ALA A 125 15.65 5.92 0.97
C ALA A 125 15.14 7.12 1.79
N LEU A 126 16.02 7.80 2.53
CA LEU A 126 15.68 8.96 3.35
C LEU A 126 15.60 10.25 2.53
N ILE A 127 14.66 11.12 2.90
CA ILE A 127 14.55 12.47 2.35
C ILE A 127 15.34 13.43 3.23
N TRP A 128 16.47 13.90 2.70
CA TRP A 128 17.42 14.72 3.43
C TRP A 128 17.00 16.19 3.46
N ASN A 129 17.07 16.79 4.65
CA ASN A 129 17.13 18.24 4.78
C ASN A 129 18.60 18.68 4.87
N GLU A 130 19.04 19.41 3.85
CA GLU A 130 20.42 19.84 3.66
C GLU A 130 20.80 21.07 4.51
N GLU A 131 19.83 21.74 5.12
CA GLU A 131 20.04 22.99 5.88
C GLU A 131 20.39 22.70 7.34
N LEU A 132 19.97 21.54 7.87
CA LEU A 132 20.16 21.13 9.26
C LEU A 132 21.39 20.24 9.41
N CYS A 133 22.56 20.83 9.16
CA CYS A 133 23.86 20.15 9.25
C CYS A 133 24.45 20.13 10.66
N ASP A 134 24.11 21.11 11.50
CA ASP A 134 24.67 21.30 12.84
C ASP A 134 23.58 21.43 13.90
N ALA A 135 23.87 20.93 15.10
CA ALA A 135 23.07 21.21 16.30
C ALA A 135 23.26 22.68 16.71
N PRO A 136 22.19 23.49 16.82
CA PRO A 136 22.32 24.85 17.35
C PRO A 136 22.81 24.81 18.80
N ALA A 137 23.71 25.73 19.14
CA ALA A 137 24.22 25.90 20.51
C ALA A 137 23.15 26.49 21.43
N SER A 138 22.20 25.66 21.86
CA SER A 138 21.19 25.98 22.86
C SER A 138 21.68 25.52 24.25
N ALA A 139 21.62 26.39 25.25
CA ALA A 139 22.18 26.15 26.58
C ALA A 139 21.24 25.40 27.55
N GLU A 140 19.95 25.27 27.24
CA GLU A 140 18.94 24.77 28.20
C GLU A 140 18.43 23.35 27.92
N ILE A 141 18.75 22.79 26.76
CA ILE A 141 18.13 21.60 26.18
C ILE A 141 19.20 20.82 25.40
N ASP A 142 19.16 19.48 25.39
CA ASP A 142 20.13 18.64 24.65
C ASP A 142 20.25 19.11 23.19
N PRO A 143 21.38 19.72 22.80
CA PRO A 143 21.54 20.30 21.48
C PRO A 143 21.35 19.30 20.35
N LYS A 144 21.62 18.01 20.61
CA LYS A 144 21.61 16.94 19.59
C LYS A 144 20.22 16.66 19.02
N ASP A 145 19.19 16.87 19.82
CA ASP A 145 17.83 16.55 19.43
C ASP A 145 17.13 17.71 18.68
N VAL A 146 17.67 18.92 18.79
CA VAL A 146 17.08 20.13 18.20
C VAL A 146 16.90 20.04 16.69
N PRO A 147 17.87 19.54 15.89
CA PRO A 147 17.69 19.38 14.44
C PRO A 147 16.47 18.53 14.07
N TYR A 148 16.17 17.49 14.84
CA TYR A 148 15.02 16.62 14.57
C TYR A 148 13.68 17.31 14.88
N VAL A 149 13.61 18.06 15.98
CA VAL A 149 12.42 18.83 16.38
C VAL A 149 12.15 19.98 15.41
N VAL A 150 13.19 20.72 15.02
CA VAL A 150 13.07 21.78 14.00
C VAL A 150 12.58 21.18 12.69
N LEU A 151 13.17 20.07 12.24
CA LEU A 151 12.74 19.42 11.00
C LEU A 151 11.28 19.00 11.05
N GLN A 152 10.83 18.39 12.16
CA GLN A 152 9.44 17.97 12.34
C GLN A 152 8.48 19.13 12.11
N ASN A 153 8.78 20.28 12.72
CA ASN A 153 7.93 21.47 12.63
C ASN A 153 7.96 22.08 11.22
N THR A 154 9.14 22.13 10.58
CA THR A 154 9.30 22.69 9.23
C THR A 154 8.51 21.92 8.17
N ILE A 155 8.51 20.60 8.22
CA ILE A 155 7.86 19.76 7.19
C ILE A 155 6.41 19.37 7.53
N GLY A 156 5.93 19.78 8.72
CA GLY A 156 4.64 19.35 9.26
C GLY A 156 4.57 17.85 9.47
N ALA A 157 5.65 17.22 9.92
CA ALA A 157 5.67 15.78 10.17
C ALA A 157 4.74 15.42 11.34
N VAL A 158 4.15 14.23 11.25
CA VAL A 158 3.27 13.68 12.30
C VAL A 158 4.05 13.41 13.58
N GLY A 159 5.34 13.10 13.46
CA GLY A 159 6.24 13.06 14.59
C GLY A 159 7.64 12.57 14.23
N ILE A 160 8.45 12.36 15.27
CA ILE A 160 9.82 11.87 15.18
C ILE A 160 9.85 10.43 15.68
N LEU A 161 10.25 9.49 14.82
CA LEU A 161 10.58 8.13 15.23
C LEU A 161 11.82 8.20 16.14
N SER A 162 11.60 8.11 17.45
CA SER A 162 12.65 8.17 18.46
C SER A 162 12.25 7.36 19.69
N HIS A 163 13.24 6.74 20.33
CA HIS A 163 13.08 6.14 21.66
C HIS A 163 13.36 7.13 22.79
N ASP A 164 13.80 8.34 22.47
CA ASP A 164 14.22 9.33 23.44
C ASP A 164 13.03 10.07 24.06
N ARG A 165 13.04 10.14 25.40
CA ARG A 165 12.07 10.91 26.18
C ARG A 165 12.37 12.41 26.14
N HIS A 166 13.58 12.82 25.76
CA HIS A 166 14.00 14.21 25.63
C HIS A 166 13.28 14.93 24.49
N ILE A 167 12.99 14.24 23.36
CA ILE A 167 12.19 14.74 22.24
C ILE A 167 10.88 15.38 22.70
N LYS A 168 10.15 14.72 23.60
CA LYS A 168 8.89 15.23 24.14
C LYS A 168 9.06 16.53 24.93
N LYS A 169 10.17 16.67 25.67
CA LYS A 169 10.44 17.86 26.50
C LYS A 169 10.71 19.10 25.65
N MET A 170 11.11 18.93 24.39
CA MET A 170 11.38 20.02 23.44
C MET A 170 10.17 20.39 22.58
N GLY A 171 9.01 19.82 22.85
CA GLY A 171 7.83 20.00 22.00
C GLY A 171 7.84 19.15 20.73
N GLY A 172 8.83 18.25 20.57
CA GLY A 172 8.78 17.21 19.55
C GLY A 172 7.74 16.15 19.87
N ASN A 173 7.29 15.44 18.84
CA ASN A 173 6.27 14.42 18.96
C ASN A 173 6.87 13.01 18.77
N PRO A 174 7.29 12.31 19.84
CA PRO A 174 7.95 11.02 19.69
C PRO A 174 6.95 9.94 19.26
N LEU A 175 7.26 9.27 18.16
CA LEU A 175 6.56 8.13 17.62
C LEU A 175 7.22 6.83 18.10
N THR A 176 6.40 5.91 18.61
CA THR A 176 6.88 4.69 19.26
C THR A 176 7.06 3.53 18.28
N PHE A 177 7.74 2.48 18.71
CA PHE A 177 7.79 1.21 17.96
C PHE A 177 6.39 0.61 17.69
N GLU A 178 5.42 0.84 18.59
CA GLU A 178 4.04 0.40 18.36
C GLU A 178 3.40 1.10 17.16
N PHE A 179 3.71 2.39 16.94
CA PHE A 179 3.29 3.11 15.75
C PHE A 179 3.83 2.43 14.49
N ILE A 180 5.14 2.15 14.42
CA ILE A 180 5.77 1.43 13.30
C ILE A 180 5.06 0.08 13.06
N MET A 181 4.87 -0.72 14.10
CA MET A 181 4.26 -2.05 13.95
C MET A 181 2.79 -1.99 13.52
N THR A 182 2.05 -0.98 13.98
CA THR A 182 0.64 -0.78 13.59
C THR A 182 0.54 -0.28 12.16
N MET A 183 1.38 0.67 11.76
CA MET A 183 1.46 1.13 10.39
C MET A 183 1.87 0.01 9.43
N ARG A 184 2.76 -0.89 9.86
CA ARG A 184 3.15 -2.05 9.05
C ARG A 184 1.97 -2.98 8.78
N LYS A 185 1.12 -3.21 9.79
CA LYS A 185 -0.13 -3.98 9.60
C LYS A 185 -1.08 -3.25 8.66
N TYR A 186 -1.25 -1.94 8.83
CA TYR A 186 -2.03 -1.11 7.92
C TYR A 186 -1.54 -1.26 6.46
N ALA A 187 -0.22 -1.16 6.22
CA ALA A 187 0.37 -1.29 4.89
C ALA A 187 0.01 -2.64 4.25
N ARG A 188 0.18 -3.74 5.00
CA ARG A 188 -0.14 -5.11 4.53
C ARG A 188 -1.61 -5.31 4.20
N VAL A 189 -2.51 -4.81 5.05
CA VAL A 189 -3.95 -4.95 4.85
C VAL A 189 -4.42 -4.07 3.69
N SER A 190 -3.90 -2.85 3.57
CA SER A 190 -4.32 -1.89 2.54
C SER A 190 -3.94 -2.34 1.13
N VAL A 191 -2.86 -3.09 0.97
CA VAL A 191 -2.43 -3.58 -0.35
C VAL A 191 -3.44 -4.58 -0.94
N VAL A 192 -4.13 -5.36 -0.10
CA VAL A 192 -5.20 -6.25 -0.57
C VAL A 192 -6.36 -5.44 -1.15
N ASP A 193 -6.83 -4.43 -0.43
CA ASP A 193 -7.94 -3.57 -0.87
C ASP A 193 -7.58 -2.82 -2.17
N VAL A 194 -6.40 -2.20 -2.20
CA VAL A 194 -5.92 -1.46 -3.38
C VAL A 194 -5.68 -2.42 -4.55
N GLY A 195 -5.14 -3.62 -4.31
CA GLY A 195 -4.99 -4.66 -5.33
C GLY A 195 -6.32 -5.02 -5.99
N ILE A 196 -7.36 -5.26 -5.18
CA ILE A 196 -8.72 -5.57 -5.68
C ILE A 196 -9.27 -4.39 -6.50
N ARG A 197 -9.12 -3.15 -6.03
CA ARG A 197 -9.59 -1.95 -6.76
C ARG A 197 -8.88 -1.76 -8.09
N VAL A 198 -7.56 -1.93 -8.12
CA VAL A 198 -6.75 -1.85 -9.34
C VAL A 198 -7.18 -2.90 -10.34
N SER A 199 -7.23 -4.17 -9.92
CA SER A 199 -7.64 -5.25 -10.81
C SER A 199 -9.06 -5.03 -11.33
N GLY A 200 -9.98 -4.56 -10.48
CA GLY A 200 -11.33 -4.17 -10.89
C GLY A 200 -11.36 -3.04 -11.92
N ALA A 201 -10.59 -1.97 -11.69
CA ALA A 201 -10.50 -0.83 -12.61
C ALA A 201 -9.88 -1.22 -13.97
N MET A 202 -8.84 -2.08 -13.96
CA MET A 202 -8.22 -2.59 -15.18
C MET A 202 -9.18 -3.47 -15.98
N LEU A 203 -9.84 -4.42 -15.32
CA LEU A 203 -10.83 -5.28 -15.96
C LEU A 203 -12.00 -4.46 -16.54
N GLY A 204 -12.47 -3.46 -15.79
CA GLY A 204 -13.49 -2.52 -16.28
C GLY A 204 -13.05 -1.75 -17.52
N THR A 205 -11.82 -1.22 -17.52
CA THR A 205 -11.27 -0.47 -18.66
C THR A 205 -11.10 -1.35 -19.90
N VAL A 206 -10.57 -2.57 -19.72
CA VAL A 206 -10.46 -3.55 -20.82
C VAL A 206 -11.84 -3.90 -21.37
N ALA A 207 -12.83 -4.17 -20.50
CA ALA A 207 -14.18 -4.48 -20.93
C ALA A 207 -14.82 -3.33 -21.73
N ILE A 208 -14.69 -2.08 -21.26
CA ILE A 208 -15.15 -0.89 -21.98
C ILE A 208 -14.42 -0.75 -23.32
N GLY A 209 -13.11 -1.00 -23.35
CA GLY A 209 -12.30 -0.98 -24.56
C GLY A 209 -12.77 -2.00 -25.60
N VAL A 210 -13.07 -3.23 -25.19
CA VAL A 210 -13.62 -4.28 -26.05
C VAL A 210 -14.99 -3.87 -26.60
N ILE A 211 -15.87 -3.36 -25.75
CA ILE A 211 -17.20 -2.88 -26.17
C ILE A 211 -17.05 -1.75 -27.20
N ARG A 212 -16.18 -0.76 -26.93
CA ARG A 212 -15.93 0.36 -27.83
C ARG A 212 -15.33 -0.10 -29.16
N ALA A 213 -14.40 -1.05 -29.14
CA ALA A 213 -13.82 -1.63 -30.34
C ALA A 213 -14.90 -2.34 -31.17
N LEU A 214 -15.78 -3.11 -30.54
CA LEU A 214 -16.91 -3.77 -31.19
C LEU A 214 -17.84 -2.74 -31.87
N PHE A 215 -18.23 -1.69 -31.16
CA PHE A 215 -19.04 -0.60 -31.72
C PHE A 215 -18.32 0.12 -32.87
N SER A 216 -17.02 0.38 -32.75
CA SER A 216 -16.26 1.02 -33.83
C SER A 216 -16.12 0.11 -35.05
N ALA A 217 -15.97 -1.21 -34.86
CA ALA A 217 -15.88 -2.18 -35.94
C ALA A 217 -17.20 -2.26 -36.69
N ILE A 218 -18.33 -2.28 -35.97
CA ILE A 218 -19.67 -2.20 -36.54
C ILE A 218 -19.85 -0.88 -37.30
N ALA A 219 -19.54 0.25 -36.69
CA ALA A 219 -19.68 1.56 -37.32
C ALA A 219 -18.81 1.71 -38.58
N THR A 220 -17.58 1.20 -38.54
CA THR A 220 -16.66 1.20 -39.69
C THR A 220 -17.12 0.22 -40.78
N GLY A 221 -17.67 -0.92 -40.40
CA GLY A 221 -18.29 -1.86 -41.34
C GLY A 221 -19.47 -1.21 -42.07
N ILE A 222 -20.35 -0.54 -41.33
CA ILE A 222 -21.49 0.20 -41.89
C ILE A 222 -21.01 1.38 -42.75
N SER A 223 -19.96 2.11 -42.35
CA SER A 223 -19.46 3.25 -43.11
C SER A 223 -18.84 2.87 -44.46
N ARG A 224 -18.34 1.63 -44.59
CA ARG A 224 -17.81 1.07 -45.85
C ARG A 224 -18.90 0.58 -46.82
N LEU A 225 -20.15 0.49 -46.39
CA LEU A 225 -21.24 0.08 -47.27
C LEU A 225 -21.59 1.18 -48.30
N PRO A 226 -22.00 0.79 -49.52
CA PRO A 226 -22.58 1.71 -50.50
C PRO A 226 -23.77 2.49 -49.92
N SER A 227 -23.99 3.73 -50.36
CA SER A 227 -25.01 4.63 -49.79
C SER A 227 -26.42 4.03 -49.80
N TRP A 228 -26.76 3.24 -50.81
CA TRP A 228 -28.07 2.56 -50.90
C TRP A 228 -28.25 1.47 -49.83
N LEU A 229 -27.18 0.75 -49.47
CA LEU A 229 -27.19 -0.26 -48.41
C LEU A 229 -27.30 0.39 -47.02
N LYS A 230 -26.69 1.56 -46.82
CA LYS A 230 -26.87 2.35 -45.59
C LYS A 230 -28.31 2.82 -45.43
N MET A 231 -28.91 3.35 -46.51
CA MET A 231 -30.34 3.70 -46.54
C MET A 231 -31.23 2.49 -46.26
N ALA A 232 -30.94 1.34 -46.86
CA ALA A 232 -31.66 0.09 -46.60
C ALA A 232 -31.52 -0.36 -45.14
N LEU A 233 -30.35 -0.22 -44.52
CA LEU A 233 -30.11 -0.52 -43.11
C LEU A 233 -30.91 0.42 -42.18
N VAL A 234 -30.95 1.73 -42.49
CA VAL A 234 -31.75 2.70 -41.72
C VAL A 234 -33.23 2.41 -41.85
N ILE A 235 -33.72 2.15 -43.08
CA ILE A 235 -35.12 1.78 -43.32
C ILE A 235 -35.44 0.46 -42.61
N ALA A 236 -34.56 -0.54 -42.67
CA ALA A 236 -34.72 -1.80 -41.99
C ALA A 236 -34.75 -1.63 -40.46
N ALA A 237 -33.91 -0.75 -39.90
CA ALA A 237 -33.93 -0.42 -38.48
C ALA A 237 -35.24 0.27 -38.07
N VAL A 238 -35.72 1.22 -38.87
CA VAL A 238 -37.00 1.92 -38.64
C VAL A 238 -38.17 0.95 -38.74
N VAL A 239 -38.20 0.08 -39.75
CA VAL A 239 -39.22 -0.97 -39.89
C VAL A 239 -39.13 -1.99 -38.76
N ALA A 240 -37.92 -2.37 -38.32
CA ALA A 240 -37.74 -3.26 -37.19
C ALA A 240 -38.26 -2.67 -35.87
N VAL A 241 -38.12 -1.35 -35.69
CA VAL A 241 -38.64 -0.63 -34.53
C VAL A 241 -40.14 -0.38 -34.65
N LEU A 242 -40.71 -0.12 -35.82
CA LEU A 242 -42.14 0.20 -35.97
C LEU A 242 -43.03 -1.04 -36.14
N HIS A 243 -42.49 -2.14 -36.63
CA HIS A 243 -43.28 -3.33 -36.97
C HIS A 243 -43.40 -4.30 -35.77
N PRO A 244 -44.62 -4.63 -35.32
CA PRO A 244 -44.84 -5.39 -34.09
C PRO A 244 -44.26 -6.82 -34.12
N ARG A 245 -44.28 -7.50 -35.27
CA ARG A 245 -43.64 -8.83 -35.39
C ARG A 245 -42.13 -8.78 -35.19
N THR A 246 -41.47 -7.70 -35.63
CA THR A 246 -40.01 -7.58 -35.54
C THR A 246 -39.59 -7.28 -34.12
N ARG A 247 -40.39 -6.50 -33.37
CA ARG A 247 -40.21 -6.32 -31.92
C ARG A 247 -40.29 -7.65 -31.17
N VAL A 248 -41.27 -8.49 -31.49
CA VAL A 248 -41.43 -9.81 -30.86
C VAL A 248 -40.25 -10.72 -31.19
N TRP A 249 -39.82 -10.77 -32.46
CA TRP A 249 -38.66 -11.55 -32.88
C TRP A 249 -37.34 -11.08 -32.23
N ILE A 250 -37.12 -9.76 -32.15
CA ILE A 250 -35.95 -9.20 -31.44
C ILE A 250 -36.05 -9.52 -29.94
N ALA A 251 -37.23 -9.42 -29.33
CA ALA A 251 -37.44 -9.79 -27.93
C ALA A 251 -37.22 -11.29 -27.68
N GLU A 252 -37.59 -12.16 -28.63
CA GLU A 252 -37.32 -13.60 -28.59
C GLU A 252 -35.84 -13.92 -28.75
N GLN A 253 -35.13 -13.23 -29.65
CA GLN A 253 -33.68 -13.39 -29.72
C GLN A 253 -32.97 -12.81 -28.51
N TRP A 254 -33.42 -11.67 -28.00
CA TRP A 254 -32.89 -11.17 -26.73
C TRP A 254 -33.15 -12.15 -25.58
N ARG A 255 -34.31 -12.83 -25.56
CA ARG A 255 -34.63 -13.92 -24.63
C ARG A 255 -33.88 -15.22 -24.87
N SER A 256 -33.30 -15.46 -26.04
CA SER A 256 -32.46 -16.63 -26.31
C SER A 256 -31.02 -16.40 -25.84
N TYR A 257 -30.54 -15.15 -25.90
CA TYR A 257 -29.22 -14.74 -25.41
C TYR A 257 -29.24 -14.30 -23.93
N SER A 258 -30.38 -13.84 -23.39
CA SER A 258 -30.49 -13.45 -21.99
C SER A 258 -30.20 -14.57 -20.99
N PRO A 259 -30.58 -15.85 -21.20
CA PRO A 259 -30.26 -16.93 -20.28
C PRO A 259 -28.76 -17.21 -20.25
N ALA A 260 -28.07 -17.11 -21.40
CA ALA A 260 -26.61 -17.23 -21.44
C ALA A 260 -25.92 -16.07 -20.70
N ALA A 261 -26.39 -14.83 -20.92
CA ALA A 261 -25.89 -13.66 -20.20
C ALA A 261 -26.22 -13.71 -18.69
N LEU A 262 -27.41 -14.19 -18.33
CA LEU A 262 -27.84 -14.37 -16.94
C LEU A 262 -27.08 -15.52 -16.26
N ASN A 263 -26.74 -16.60 -16.98
CA ASN A 263 -25.94 -17.69 -16.44
C ASN A 263 -24.51 -17.23 -16.16
N VAL A 264 -23.88 -16.53 -17.11
CA VAL A 264 -22.57 -15.90 -16.91
C VAL A 264 -22.62 -14.89 -15.75
N TRP A 265 -23.69 -14.10 -15.66
CA TRP A 265 -23.89 -13.19 -14.52
C TRP A 265 -24.09 -13.95 -13.21
N ASN A 266 -24.86 -15.02 -13.17
CA ASN A 266 -25.11 -15.81 -11.96
C ASN A 266 -23.86 -16.56 -11.48
N GLU A 267 -22.92 -16.88 -12.37
CA GLU A 267 -21.61 -17.44 -12.02
C GLU A 267 -20.63 -16.37 -11.52
N ILE A 268 -20.62 -15.19 -12.15
CA ILE A 268 -19.65 -14.13 -11.85
C ILE A 268 -20.11 -13.23 -10.69
N ALA A 269 -21.40 -12.91 -10.59
CA ALA A 269 -21.98 -12.05 -9.57
C ALA A 269 -21.63 -12.47 -8.13
N PRO A 270 -21.78 -13.73 -7.70
CA PRO A 270 -21.41 -14.12 -6.34
C PRO A 270 -19.91 -13.94 -6.08
N THR A 271 -19.07 -14.15 -7.10
CA THR A 271 -17.62 -13.94 -7.01
C THR A 271 -17.29 -12.45 -6.88
N LEU A 272 -17.91 -11.59 -7.69
CA LEU A 272 -17.77 -10.13 -7.58
C LEU A 272 -18.27 -9.58 -6.25
N VAL A 273 -19.40 -10.09 -5.75
CA VAL A 273 -19.92 -9.71 -4.43
C VAL A 273 -18.97 -10.14 -3.32
N LYS A 274 -18.40 -11.35 -3.39
CA LYS A 274 -17.36 -11.81 -2.45
C LYS A 274 -16.11 -10.92 -2.49
N PHE A 275 -15.64 -10.54 -3.67
CA PHE A 275 -14.51 -9.62 -3.80
C PHE A 275 -14.84 -8.22 -3.24
N GLY A 276 -16.04 -7.70 -3.49
CA GLY A 276 -16.50 -6.44 -2.93
C GLY A 276 -16.60 -6.48 -1.40
N GLN A 277 -17.16 -7.55 -0.84
CA GLN A 277 -17.23 -7.77 0.61
C GLN A 277 -15.84 -7.91 1.24
N MET A 278 -14.92 -8.63 0.58
CA MET A 278 -13.54 -8.78 1.05
C MET A 278 -12.80 -7.45 1.03
N ALA A 279 -12.93 -6.67 -0.04
CA ALA A 279 -12.35 -5.33 -0.14
C ALA A 279 -12.91 -4.41 0.96
N GLN A 280 -14.23 -4.41 1.18
CA GLN A 280 -14.86 -3.62 2.23
C GLN A 280 -14.40 -4.05 3.64
N ALA A 281 -14.32 -5.34 3.91
CA ALA A 281 -13.84 -5.85 5.19
C ALA A 281 -12.37 -5.46 5.45
N LYS A 282 -11.52 -5.60 4.43
CA LYS A 282 -10.10 -5.21 4.52
C LYS A 282 -9.92 -3.71 4.66
N ARG A 283 -10.79 -2.90 4.04
CA ARG A 283 -10.82 -1.46 4.24
C ARG A 283 -11.14 -1.09 5.69
N ILE A 284 -12.17 -1.70 6.28
CA ILE A 284 -12.53 -1.44 7.69
C ILE A 284 -11.38 -1.85 8.62
N GLU A 285 -10.75 -2.99 8.36
CA GLU A 285 -9.57 -3.45 9.10
C GLU A 285 -8.38 -2.49 8.97
N ALA A 286 -8.13 -1.97 7.75
CA ALA A 286 -7.10 -0.96 7.50
C ALA A 286 -7.42 0.35 8.24
N GLU A 287 -8.65 0.86 8.15
CA GLU A 287 -9.09 2.07 8.85
C GLU A 287 -8.97 1.92 10.37
N ALA A 288 -9.28 0.75 10.93
CA ALA A 288 -9.09 0.47 12.35
C ALA A 288 -7.61 0.48 12.77
N HIS A 289 -6.72 -0.08 11.94
CA HIS A 289 -5.27 0.00 12.20
C HIS A 289 -4.74 1.43 12.07
N LEU A 290 -5.25 2.19 11.09
CA LEU A 290 -4.90 3.59 10.90
C LEU A 290 -5.33 4.43 12.11
N GLU A 291 -6.57 4.27 12.57
CA GLU A 291 -7.09 4.97 13.73
C GLU A 291 -6.31 4.62 14.99
N LYS A 292 -5.98 3.33 15.18
CA LYS A 292 -5.12 2.90 16.28
C LYS A 292 -3.75 3.57 16.24
N ALA A 293 -3.14 3.67 15.05
CA ALA A 293 -1.85 4.34 14.88
C ALA A 293 -1.96 5.85 15.17
N LEU A 294 -3.02 6.51 14.70
CA LEU A 294 -3.25 7.94 14.98
C LEU A 294 -3.48 8.22 16.47
N ARG A 295 -4.17 7.31 17.18
CA ARG A 295 -4.35 7.43 18.64
C ARG A 295 -3.05 7.28 19.42
N SER A 296 -2.05 6.58 18.87
CA SER A 296 -0.74 6.45 19.52
C SER A 296 0.18 7.65 19.24
N VAL A 297 -0.22 8.57 18.35
CA VAL A 297 0.46 9.85 18.12
C VAL A 297 0.08 10.83 19.25
N PRO A 298 1.05 11.30 20.04
CA PRO A 298 0.78 12.33 21.04
C PRO A 298 0.21 13.61 20.39
N GLY A 299 -0.89 14.15 20.93
CA GLY A 299 -1.51 15.40 20.47
C GLY A 299 -2.64 15.27 19.44
N ALA A 300 -2.90 14.08 18.89
CA ALA A 300 -3.95 13.87 17.87
C ALA A 300 -5.40 14.11 18.37
N GLY A 301 -5.61 14.32 19.67
CA GLY A 301 -6.92 14.60 20.28
C GLY A 301 -7.28 16.09 20.42
N GLN A 302 -6.48 17.03 19.91
CA GLN A 302 -6.74 18.47 20.04
C GLN A 302 -7.14 19.16 18.72
N THR A 303 -7.23 18.43 17.61
CA THR A 303 -7.77 18.93 16.35
C THR A 303 -8.92 18.03 15.89
N ALA A 304 -10.07 18.20 16.53
CA ALA A 304 -11.37 17.82 16.00
C ALA A 304 -12.29 19.03 16.10
#